data_AF-A0AAV5U9V4-F1
#
_entry.id   AF-A0AAV5U9V4-F1
#
_cell.length_a   1.000
_cell.length_b   1.000
_cell.length_c   1.000
_cell.angle_alpha   90.00
_cell.angle_beta   90.00
_cell.angle_gamma   90.00
#
_symmetry.space_group_name_H-M   'P 1'
#
loop_
_entity.id
_entity.type
_entity.pdbx_description
1 polymer ?
#
loop_
_entity_poly.entity_id
_entity_poly.type
_entity_poly.pdbx_seq_one_letter_code
_entity_poly.pdbx_strand_id
1 'polypeptide(L)'
;SELHYYAPEIRKFWKDHHEKGRNNMGPIDPEIEKKADIFSFGMVIYEVLYKEKFVTIPHDYGVPVEDEFNIGDAPNYLFHFEAEEKIPDTIDVPEDEEIHADISKNMQLCWNRDPDRRPALLMLRRITDATLKVSGSLVDQMIKNLDNYTLNLENLVKERTSQLEDEQNAADNLLLELLPISVANDLKSGKQVEARSFKDATILYSDIVGFTSLSSESTPMEVVRLLSGIFQAFDRIFSRQDAYKVETIGDAYMIASGVPESSKNHVSNVAHVALQNKE
;
A
#
# COMPACT_ATOMS: atom_id res chain seq x y z
N SER A 1 -22.10 11.81 -16.34
CA SER A 1 -22.87 11.31 -17.49
C SER A 1 -21.93 10.84 -18.61
N GLU A 2 -22.27 9.76 -19.31
CA GLU A 2 -21.51 9.16 -20.44
C GLU A 2 -21.87 9.77 -21.80
N LEU A 3 -22.61 10.88 -21.82
CA LEU A 3 -23.11 11.53 -23.03
C LEU A 3 -22.02 11.87 -24.07
N HIS A 4 -20.80 12.16 -23.63
CA HIS A 4 -19.69 12.56 -24.49
C HIS A 4 -19.11 11.42 -25.35
N TYR A 5 -19.41 10.15 -25.04
CA TYR A 5 -19.05 9.03 -25.91
C TYR A 5 -20.00 8.91 -27.12
N TYR A 6 -21.20 9.52 -27.07
CA TYR A 6 -22.18 9.41 -28.15
C TYR A 6 -21.93 10.46 -29.25
N ALA A 7 -21.89 9.98 -30.49
CA ALA A 7 -21.75 10.85 -31.66
C ALA A 7 -22.93 11.85 -31.79
N PRO A 8 -22.69 13.07 -32.31
CA PRO A 8 -23.73 14.11 -32.43
C PRO A 8 -24.98 13.65 -33.17
N GLU A 9 -24.84 12.76 -34.15
CA GLU A 9 -25.96 12.26 -34.96
C GLU A 9 -26.87 11.33 -34.14
N ILE A 10 -26.26 10.49 -33.29
CA ILE A 10 -26.98 9.58 -32.38
C ILE A 10 -27.69 10.39 -31.30
N ARG A 11 -27.02 11.41 -30.75
CA ARG A 11 -27.65 12.33 -29.77
C ARG A 11 -28.88 13.02 -30.37
N LYS A 12 -28.75 13.55 -31.59
CA LYS A 12 -29.86 14.18 -32.33
C LYS A 12 -31.00 13.21 -32.64
N PHE A 13 -30.67 11.97 -33.03
CA PHE A 13 -31.66 10.93 -33.31
C PHE A 13 -32.51 10.60 -32.07
N TRP A 14 -31.87 10.37 -30.91
CA TRP A 14 -32.58 10.04 -29.69
C TRP A 14 -33.40 11.22 -29.15
N LYS A 15 -32.92 12.46 -29.34
CA LYS A 15 -33.65 13.68 -28.98
C LYS A 15 -34.95 13.82 -29.80
N ASP A 16 -34.85 13.66 -31.11
CA ASP A 16 -36.01 13.72 -32.02
C ASP A 16 -37.02 12.59 -31.75
N HIS A 17 -36.53 11.41 -31.36
CA HIS A 17 -37.37 10.29 -30.92
C HIS A 17 -38.16 10.59 -29.63
N HIS A 18 -37.58 11.37 -28.71
CA HIS A 18 -38.27 11.79 -27.49
C HIS A 18 -39.32 12.87 -27.78
N GLU A 19 -39.03 13.83 -28.65
CA GLU A 19 -39.95 14.91 -29.04
C GLU A 19 -41.16 14.41 -29.86
N LYS A 20 -40.99 13.35 -30.67
CA LYS A 20 -42.05 12.81 -31.55
C LYS A 20 -42.88 11.67 -30.95
N GLY A 21 -42.53 11.21 -29.76
CA GLY A 21 -43.17 10.08 -29.08
C GLY A 21 -42.74 8.71 -29.64
N ARG A 22 -42.69 7.70 -28.74
CA ARG A 22 -42.13 6.34 -28.93
C ARG A 22 -42.62 5.53 -30.15
N ASN A 23 -43.66 5.97 -30.87
CA ASN A 23 -44.36 5.14 -31.87
C ASN A 23 -44.06 5.45 -33.35
N ASN A 24 -43.18 6.42 -33.67
CA ASN A 24 -43.05 6.93 -35.05
C ASN A 24 -41.64 6.96 -35.68
N MET A 25 -40.62 6.31 -35.11
CA MET A 25 -39.27 6.28 -35.69
C MET A 25 -38.85 4.86 -36.11
N GLY A 26 -38.32 4.71 -37.32
CA GLY A 26 -37.70 3.46 -37.79
C GLY A 26 -36.30 3.23 -37.18
N PRO A 27 -35.66 2.07 -37.45
CA PRO A 27 -34.30 1.78 -36.97
C PRO A 27 -33.27 2.77 -37.53
N ILE A 28 -32.20 3.02 -36.77
CA ILE A 28 -31.05 3.83 -37.21
C ILE A 28 -30.38 3.14 -38.41
N ASP A 29 -29.92 3.92 -39.39
CA ASP A 29 -29.17 3.39 -40.52
C ASP A 29 -27.85 2.73 -40.04
N PRO A 30 -27.60 1.45 -40.38
CA PRO A 30 -26.38 0.74 -40.01
C PRO A 30 -25.08 1.45 -40.42
N GLU A 31 -25.08 2.26 -41.49
CA GLU A 31 -23.89 3.03 -41.89
C GLU A 31 -23.64 4.23 -40.97
N ILE A 32 -24.70 4.82 -40.40
CA ILE A 32 -24.58 5.90 -39.40
C ILE A 32 -24.08 5.32 -38.08
N GLU A 33 -24.55 4.13 -37.69
CA GLU A 33 -24.11 3.44 -36.47
C GLU A 33 -22.60 3.13 -36.51
N LYS A 34 -22.09 2.55 -37.59
CA LYS A 34 -20.64 2.31 -37.75
C LYS A 34 -19.80 3.59 -37.64
N LYS A 35 -20.30 4.70 -38.21
CA LYS A 35 -19.62 6.01 -38.14
C LYS A 35 -19.73 6.62 -36.74
N ALA A 36 -20.79 6.33 -36.00
CA ALA A 36 -20.91 6.71 -34.59
C ALA A 36 -19.95 5.90 -33.70
N ASP A 37 -19.75 4.61 -33.97
CA ASP A 37 -18.77 3.80 -33.24
C ASP A 37 -17.33 4.31 -33.41
N ILE A 38 -16.99 4.80 -34.60
CA ILE A 38 -15.69 5.44 -34.86
C ILE A 38 -15.49 6.69 -34.00
N PHE A 39 -16.54 7.46 -33.76
CA PHE A 39 -16.50 8.62 -32.87
C PHE A 39 -16.25 8.20 -31.42
N SER A 40 -17.00 7.21 -30.92
CA SER A 40 -16.81 6.64 -29.57
C SER A 40 -15.40 6.09 -29.39
N PHE A 41 -14.85 5.42 -30.42
CA PHE A 41 -13.48 4.90 -30.42
C PHE A 41 -12.43 6.00 -30.27
N GLY A 42 -12.62 7.16 -30.92
CA GLY A 42 -11.76 8.33 -30.75
C GLY A 42 -11.72 8.83 -29.29
N MET A 43 -12.88 8.79 -28.62
CA MET A 43 -12.99 9.19 -27.20
C MET A 43 -12.31 8.24 -26.25
N VAL A 44 -12.44 6.93 -26.50
CA VAL A 44 -11.74 5.92 -25.72
C VAL A 44 -10.23 6.04 -25.92
N ILE A 45 -9.77 6.30 -27.15
CA ILE A 45 -8.34 6.55 -27.41
C ILE A 45 -7.86 7.78 -26.64
N TYR A 46 -8.62 8.89 -26.65
CA TYR A 46 -8.26 10.09 -25.88
C TYR A 46 -8.08 9.77 -24.39
N GLU A 47 -9.05 9.09 -23.77
CA GLU A 47 -8.99 8.74 -22.35
C GLU A 47 -7.83 7.78 -22.03
N VAL A 48 -7.53 6.84 -22.92
CA VAL A 48 -6.39 5.92 -22.75
C VAL A 48 -5.05 6.64 -22.82
N LEU A 49 -4.92 7.62 -23.72
CA LEU A 49 -3.68 8.36 -23.92
C LEU A 49 -3.41 9.34 -22.78
N TYR A 50 -4.39 10.19 -22.47
CA TYR A 50 -4.22 11.30 -21.51
C TYR A 50 -4.59 10.93 -20.08
N LYS A 51 -5.13 9.72 -19.84
CA LYS A 51 -5.63 9.23 -18.53
C LYS A 51 -6.64 10.17 -17.85
N GLU A 52 -7.25 11.05 -18.63
CA GLU A 52 -8.25 12.02 -18.18
C GLU A 52 -9.52 11.86 -19.01
N LYS A 53 -10.65 12.07 -18.35
CA LYS A 53 -11.93 12.14 -19.04
C LYS A 53 -12.00 13.42 -19.85
N PHE A 54 -12.40 13.30 -21.11
CA PHE A 54 -12.55 14.45 -22.01
C PHE A 54 -13.48 15.53 -21.43
N VAL A 55 -14.63 15.12 -20.88
CA VAL A 55 -15.54 16.03 -20.16
C VAL A 55 -16.15 15.31 -18.97
N THR A 56 -16.04 15.92 -17.80
CA THR A 56 -16.82 15.49 -16.63
C THR A 56 -18.13 16.27 -16.59
N ILE A 57 -19.22 15.65 -17.06
CA ILE A 57 -20.58 16.23 -16.99
C ILE A 57 -21.24 15.73 -15.70
N PRO A 58 -21.56 16.61 -14.73
CA PRO A 58 -22.32 16.29 -13.53
C PRO A 58 -23.66 15.61 -13.86
N HIS A 59 -24.14 14.73 -12.98
CA HIS A 59 -25.39 13.97 -13.20
C HIS A 59 -26.65 14.84 -13.14
N ASP A 60 -26.58 15.99 -12.47
CA ASP A 60 -27.64 17.00 -12.40
C ASP A 60 -27.66 17.93 -13.63
N TYR A 61 -26.69 17.78 -14.54
CA TYR A 61 -26.48 18.65 -15.70
C TYR A 61 -26.37 20.15 -15.35
N GLY A 62 -26.20 20.51 -14.08
CA GLY A 62 -26.25 21.89 -13.58
C GLY A 62 -27.65 22.47 -13.41
N VAL A 63 -28.70 21.65 -13.45
CA VAL A 63 -30.08 22.07 -13.15
C VAL A 63 -30.28 22.01 -11.65
N PRO A 64 -30.65 23.11 -10.96
CA PRO A 64 -30.96 23.05 -9.55
C PRO A 64 -32.16 22.11 -9.35
N VAL A 65 -31.98 21.07 -8.53
CA VAL A 65 -33.04 20.16 -8.11
C VAL A 65 -33.93 20.92 -7.12
N GLU A 66 -34.77 21.82 -7.62
CA GLU A 66 -35.63 22.63 -6.75
C GLU A 66 -36.91 21.93 -6.31
N ASP A 67 -37.24 20.75 -6.84
CA ASP A 67 -38.44 20.01 -6.39
C ASP A 67 -38.19 18.50 -6.24
N GLU A 68 -37.98 18.06 -5.00
CA GLU A 68 -38.05 16.65 -4.58
C GLU A 68 -39.46 16.04 -4.69
N PHE A 69 -40.43 16.75 -5.28
CA PHE A 69 -41.84 16.36 -5.31
C PHE A 69 -42.47 16.33 -6.72
N ASN A 70 -41.76 15.82 -7.74
CA ASN A 70 -42.46 15.24 -8.89
C ASN A 70 -41.58 14.26 -9.69
N ILE A 71 -41.38 13.05 -9.16
CA ILE A 71 -40.73 11.91 -9.84
C ILE A 71 -41.61 11.35 -10.99
N GLY A 72 -42.68 12.06 -11.37
CA GLY A 72 -43.69 11.59 -12.30
C GLY A 72 -43.44 11.86 -13.79
N ASP A 73 -42.87 13.01 -14.19
CA ASP A 73 -43.02 13.45 -15.60
C ASP A 73 -41.87 14.25 -16.25
N ALA A 74 -40.66 14.29 -15.69
CA ALA A 74 -39.48 14.74 -16.46
C ALA A 74 -38.18 14.10 -15.91
N PRO A 75 -37.84 12.87 -16.36
CA PRO A 75 -36.81 12.05 -15.75
C PRO A 75 -35.41 12.39 -16.31
N ASN A 76 -34.37 12.02 -15.56
CA ASN A 76 -32.99 11.75 -15.97
C ASN A 76 -32.84 11.32 -17.44
N TYR A 77 -32.91 12.27 -18.37
CA TYR A 77 -32.78 12.00 -19.79
C TYR A 77 -31.31 12.17 -20.17
N LEU A 78 -30.71 11.09 -20.68
CA LEU A 78 -29.28 11.06 -21.00
C LEU A 78 -28.86 12.19 -21.95
N PHE A 79 -29.76 12.63 -22.85
CA PHE A 79 -29.51 13.59 -23.95
C PHE A 79 -30.18 14.97 -23.74
N HIS A 80 -29.92 15.64 -22.62
CA HIS A 80 -30.44 16.99 -22.31
C HIS A 80 -29.73 18.11 -23.11
N PHE A 81 -30.45 19.21 -23.43
CA PHE A 81 -29.90 20.34 -24.22
C PHE A 81 -28.72 21.03 -23.52
N GLU A 82 -28.83 21.27 -22.22
CA GLU A 82 -27.77 21.90 -21.40
C GLU A 82 -26.55 21.00 -21.20
N ALA A 83 -26.72 19.68 -21.34
CA ALA A 83 -25.62 18.71 -21.26
C ALA A 83 -24.79 18.72 -22.56
N GLU A 84 -25.43 19.00 -23.70
CA GLU A 84 -24.79 19.08 -25.01
C GLU A 84 -24.01 20.38 -25.20
N GLU A 85 -24.49 21.49 -24.63
CA GLU A 85 -23.78 22.78 -24.61
C GLU A 85 -22.45 22.73 -23.83
N LYS A 86 -22.34 21.78 -22.88
CA LYS A 86 -21.12 21.54 -22.09
C LYS A 86 -20.07 20.67 -22.80
N ILE A 87 -20.37 20.12 -23.98
CA ILE A 87 -19.41 19.31 -24.74
C ILE A 87 -18.62 20.25 -25.68
N PRO A 88 -17.30 20.40 -25.51
CA PRO A 88 -16.49 21.27 -26.35
C PRO A 88 -16.58 20.90 -27.83
N ASP A 89 -16.58 21.92 -28.70
CA ASP A 89 -16.62 21.74 -30.15
C ASP A 89 -15.34 21.16 -30.73
N THR A 90 -14.22 21.34 -30.02
CA THR A 90 -12.88 20.91 -30.42
C THR A 90 -12.22 20.15 -29.29
N ILE A 91 -11.46 19.11 -29.64
CA ILE A 91 -10.56 18.46 -28.70
C ILE A 91 -9.35 19.38 -28.55
N ASP A 92 -9.18 19.98 -27.38
CA ASP A 92 -7.93 20.61 -27.01
C ASP A 92 -6.96 19.49 -26.62
N VAL A 93 -5.92 19.31 -27.43
CA VAL A 93 -4.92 18.27 -27.20
C VAL A 93 -3.76 18.93 -26.46
N PRO A 94 -3.45 18.52 -25.21
CA PRO A 94 -2.28 19.03 -24.52
C PRO A 94 -1.02 18.84 -25.37
N GLU A 95 -0.23 19.90 -25.58
CA GLU A 95 0.99 19.86 -26.42
C GLU A 95 2.12 18.98 -25.82
N ASP A 96 1.95 18.48 -24.60
CA ASP A 96 3.05 18.06 -23.71
C ASP A 96 3.25 16.55 -23.51
N GLU A 97 2.62 15.67 -24.29
CA GLU A 97 2.89 14.23 -24.18
C GLU A 97 3.48 13.61 -25.45
N GLU A 98 4.44 12.70 -25.23
CA GLU A 98 5.24 11.93 -26.18
C GLU A 98 4.39 10.92 -26.99
N ILE A 99 3.28 11.41 -27.56
CA ILE A 99 2.30 10.62 -28.29
C ILE A 99 2.64 10.72 -29.78
N HIS A 100 2.63 9.57 -30.44
CA HIS A 100 2.92 9.49 -31.86
C HIS A 100 1.91 10.32 -32.68
N ALA A 101 2.40 11.21 -33.54
CA ALA A 101 1.59 12.18 -34.30
C ALA A 101 0.43 11.54 -35.08
N ASP A 102 0.64 10.33 -35.62
CA ASP A 102 -0.41 9.60 -36.35
C ASP A 102 -1.59 9.17 -35.46
N ILE A 103 -1.35 8.83 -34.19
CA ILE A 103 -2.42 8.46 -33.25
C ILE A 103 -3.22 9.70 -32.88
N SER A 104 -2.54 10.82 -32.55
CA SER A 104 -3.19 12.09 -32.24
C SER A 104 -4.04 12.59 -33.41
N LYS A 105 -3.50 12.48 -34.63
CA LYS A 105 -4.24 12.85 -35.85
C LYS A 105 -5.45 11.96 -36.11
N ASN A 106 -5.32 10.64 -35.91
CA ASN A 106 -6.45 9.72 -36.07
C ASN A 106 -7.55 9.99 -35.04
N MET A 107 -7.18 10.22 -33.78
CA MET A 107 -8.10 10.59 -32.72
C MET A 107 -8.89 11.86 -33.10
N GLN A 108 -8.21 12.90 -33.60
CA GLN A 108 -8.86 14.12 -34.09
C GLN A 108 -9.80 13.87 -35.28
N LEU A 109 -9.42 12.98 -36.20
CA LEU A 109 -10.27 12.61 -37.35
C LEU A 109 -11.52 11.81 -36.93
N CYS A 110 -11.41 10.97 -35.89
CA CYS A 110 -12.54 10.24 -35.32
C CYS A 110 -13.59 11.16 -34.71
N TRP A 111 -13.18 12.28 -34.10
CA TRP A 111 -14.06 13.28 -33.48
C TRP A 111 -14.81 14.18 -34.48
N ASN A 112 -14.62 14.01 -35.79
CA ASN A 112 -15.23 14.89 -36.77
C ASN A 112 -16.77 14.87 -36.66
N ARG A 113 -17.40 16.07 -36.59
CA ARG A 113 -18.87 16.23 -36.55
C ARG A 113 -19.55 15.78 -37.84
N ASP A 114 -18.81 15.68 -38.94
CA ASP A 114 -19.30 15.14 -40.19
C ASP A 114 -19.00 13.62 -40.25
N PRO A 115 -20.03 12.74 -40.25
CA PRO A 115 -19.85 11.29 -40.32
C PRO A 115 -19.01 10.83 -41.51
N ASP A 116 -19.09 11.55 -42.64
CA ASP A 116 -18.40 11.16 -43.88
C ASP A 116 -16.90 11.50 -43.85
N ARG A 117 -16.48 12.40 -42.95
CA ARG A 117 -15.07 12.76 -42.76
C ARG A 117 -14.35 11.85 -41.77
N ARG A 118 -15.08 10.96 -41.08
CA ARG A 118 -14.49 10.00 -40.15
C ARG A 118 -13.76 8.89 -40.92
N PRO A 119 -12.59 8.44 -40.43
CA PRO A 119 -11.79 7.43 -41.12
C PRO A 119 -12.44 6.04 -41.05
N ALA A 120 -12.17 5.18 -42.02
CA ALA A 120 -12.66 3.80 -42.02
C ALA A 120 -11.96 2.94 -40.96
N LEU A 121 -12.70 2.05 -40.28
CA LEU A 121 -12.21 1.19 -39.21
C LEU A 121 -10.95 0.38 -39.58
N LEU A 122 -10.88 -0.13 -40.83
CA LEU A 122 -9.73 -0.90 -41.31
C LEU A 122 -8.45 -0.05 -41.40
N MET A 123 -8.60 1.24 -41.70
CA MET A 123 -7.48 2.18 -41.76
C MET A 123 -6.98 2.49 -40.34
N LEU A 124 -7.90 2.75 -39.42
CA LEU A 124 -7.59 2.96 -38.00
C LEU A 124 -6.81 1.78 -37.43
N ARG A 125 -7.32 0.56 -37.62
CA ARG A 125 -6.66 -0.66 -37.16
C ARG A 125 -5.23 -0.79 -37.70
N ARG A 126 -5.01 -0.54 -38.99
CA ARG A 126 -3.66 -0.62 -39.58
C ARG A 126 -2.70 0.39 -38.96
N ILE A 127 -3.16 1.62 -38.73
CA ILE A 127 -2.31 2.67 -38.16
C ILE A 127 -2.06 2.38 -36.68
N THR A 128 -3.08 2.01 -35.90
CA THR A 128 -2.91 1.63 -34.49
C THR A 128 -1.96 0.45 -34.32
N ASP A 129 -2.09 -0.58 -35.16
CA ASP A 129 -1.22 -1.77 -35.12
C ASP A 129 0.22 -1.41 -35.49
N ALA A 130 0.41 -0.56 -36.53
CA ALA A 130 1.73 -0.12 -36.97
C ALA A 130 2.42 0.81 -35.96
N THR A 131 1.66 1.68 -35.29
CA THR A 131 2.21 2.66 -34.36
C THR A 131 2.46 2.07 -32.97
N LEU A 132 1.51 1.30 -32.43
CA LEU A 132 1.63 0.72 -31.09
C LEU A 132 2.57 -0.49 -31.04
N LYS A 133 2.93 -1.07 -32.20
CA LYS A 133 3.79 -2.27 -32.34
C LYS A 133 3.40 -3.40 -31.39
N VAL A 134 2.12 -3.47 -31.01
CA VAL A 134 1.58 -4.48 -30.11
C VAL A 134 1.58 -5.79 -30.89
N SER A 135 2.56 -6.64 -30.61
CA SER A 135 2.65 -7.98 -31.18
C SER A 135 1.97 -8.99 -30.24
N GLY A 136 0.99 -9.71 -30.78
CA GLY A 136 0.26 -10.77 -30.06
C GLY A 136 -1.24 -10.56 -30.05
N SER A 137 -1.98 -11.63 -29.77
CA SER A 137 -3.40 -11.54 -29.45
C SER A 137 -3.58 -10.80 -28.12
N LEU A 138 -4.73 -10.14 -27.92
CA LEU A 138 -5.10 -9.52 -26.63
C LEU A 138 -4.90 -10.49 -25.46
N VAL A 139 -5.16 -11.78 -25.69
CA VAL A 139 -4.97 -12.86 -24.73
C VAL A 139 -3.50 -13.04 -24.35
N ASP A 140 -2.58 -12.95 -25.31
CA ASP A 140 -1.14 -13.10 -25.06
C ASP A 140 -0.60 -11.94 -24.20
N GLN A 141 -1.13 -10.73 -24.42
CA GLN A 141 -0.78 -9.57 -23.59
C GLN A 141 -1.33 -9.71 -22.17
N MET A 142 -2.57 -10.18 -22.01
CA MET A 142 -3.13 -10.45 -20.69
C MET A 142 -2.32 -11.52 -19.95
N ILE A 143 -1.93 -12.60 -20.62
CA ILE A 143 -1.09 -13.65 -20.03
C ILE A 143 0.25 -13.08 -19.57
N LYS A 144 0.94 -12.32 -20.43
CA LYS A 144 2.22 -11.70 -20.08
C LYS A 144 2.12 -10.73 -18.91
N ASN A 145 1.04 -9.95 -18.86
CA ASN A 145 0.80 -9.05 -17.74
C ASN A 145 0.53 -9.82 -16.45
N LEU A 146 -0.30 -10.87 -16.50
CA LEU A 146 -0.57 -11.75 -15.36
C LEU A 146 0.70 -12.44 -14.83
N ASP A 147 1.58 -12.90 -15.72
CA ASP A 147 2.87 -13.48 -15.34
C ASP A 147 3.74 -12.45 -14.63
N ASN A 148 3.84 -11.23 -15.16
CA ASN A 148 4.59 -10.14 -14.53
C ASN A 148 4.02 -9.77 -13.16
N TYR A 149 2.69 -9.71 -13.02
CA TYR A 149 2.05 -9.46 -11.73
C TYR A 149 2.33 -10.59 -10.74
N THR A 150 2.28 -11.84 -11.19
CA THR A 150 2.56 -13.02 -10.35
C THR A 150 3.99 -13.00 -9.84
N LEU A 151 4.97 -12.77 -10.72
CA LEU A 151 6.38 -12.65 -10.34
C LEU A 151 6.63 -11.49 -9.37
N ASN A 152 6.00 -10.34 -9.61
CA ASN A 152 6.14 -9.20 -8.71
C ASN A 152 5.53 -9.49 -7.33
N LEU A 153 4.37 -10.13 -7.27
CA LEU A 153 3.73 -10.55 -6.02
C LEU A 153 4.58 -11.56 -5.26
N GLU A 154 5.15 -12.55 -5.95
CA GLU A 154 6.05 -13.53 -5.33
C GLU A 154 7.28 -12.86 -4.71
N ASN A 155 7.90 -11.92 -5.43
CA ASN A 155 9.04 -11.16 -4.91
C ASN A 155 8.64 -10.30 -3.69
N LEU A 156 7.50 -9.63 -3.76
CA LEU A 156 7.00 -8.82 -2.66
C LEU A 156 6.69 -9.66 -1.42
N VAL A 157 6.03 -10.81 -1.59
CA VAL A 157 5.75 -11.75 -0.50
C VAL A 157 7.05 -12.26 0.10
N LYS A 158 8.04 -12.60 -0.73
CA LYS A 158 9.35 -13.06 -0.27
C LYS A 158 10.07 -11.98 0.54
N GLU A 159 10.08 -10.74 0.06
CA GLU A 159 10.70 -9.62 0.76
C GLU A 159 10.01 -9.36 2.11
N ARG A 160 8.68 -9.32 2.13
CA ARG A 160 7.91 -9.12 3.36
C ARG A 160 8.07 -10.25 4.36
N THR A 161 8.11 -11.49 3.88
CA THR A 161 8.38 -12.65 4.74
C THR A 161 9.78 -12.56 5.35
N SER A 162 10.79 -12.17 4.56
CA SER A 162 12.16 -11.98 5.08
C SER A 162 12.23 -10.87 6.14
N GLN A 163 11.57 -9.73 5.90
CA GLN A 163 11.52 -8.63 6.88
C GLN A 163 10.84 -9.07 8.18
N LEU A 164 9.74 -9.83 8.06
CA LEU A 164 9.03 -10.38 9.23
C LEU A 164 9.91 -11.34 10.03
N GLU A 165 10.66 -12.22 9.35
CA GLU A 165 11.59 -13.15 10.00
C GLU A 165 12.71 -12.39 10.72
N ASP A 166 13.28 -11.35 10.11
CA ASP A 166 14.31 -10.51 10.73
C ASP A 166 13.77 -9.77 11.97
N GLU A 167 12.58 -9.16 11.88
CA GLU A 167 11.93 -8.50 13.00
C GLU A 167 11.57 -9.49 14.12
N GLN A 168 11.07 -10.68 13.77
CA GLN A 168 10.78 -11.74 14.73
C GLN A 168 12.05 -12.19 15.46
N ASN A 169 13.14 -12.42 14.73
CA ASN A 169 14.43 -12.78 15.32
C ASN A 169 14.99 -11.68 16.23
N ALA A 170 14.86 -10.41 15.84
CA ALA A 170 15.28 -9.29 16.66
C ALA A 170 14.45 -9.18 17.96
N ALA A 171 13.14 -9.33 17.87
CA ALA A 171 12.25 -9.34 19.03
C ALA A 171 12.55 -10.53 19.96
N ASP A 172 12.81 -11.70 19.38
CA ASP A 172 13.16 -12.91 20.12
C ASP A 172 14.48 -12.77 20.88
N ASN A 173 15.51 -12.18 20.24
CA ASN A 173 16.80 -11.93 20.88
C ASN A 173 16.66 -10.92 22.02
N LEU A 174 15.90 -9.84 21.81
CA LEU A 174 15.64 -8.85 22.86
C LEU A 174 14.90 -9.46 24.05
N LEU A 175 13.92 -10.33 23.79
CA LEU A 175 13.18 -11.03 24.85
C LEU A 175 14.11 -11.91 25.71
N LEU A 176 15.07 -12.59 25.07
CA LEU A 176 16.08 -13.42 25.75
C LEU A 176 17.14 -12.59 26.49
N GLU A 177 17.37 -11.35 26.08
CA GLU A 177 18.25 -10.42 26.80
C GLU A 177 17.60 -9.90 28.08
N LEU A 178 16.28 -9.70 28.06
CA LEU A 178 15.51 -9.17 29.20
C LEU A 178 15.08 -10.25 30.20
N LEU A 179 14.77 -11.45 29.72
CA LEU A 179 14.15 -12.50 30.52
C LEU A 179 14.92 -13.82 30.44
N PRO A 180 14.88 -14.66 31.50
CA PRO A 180 15.44 -15.99 31.43
C PRO A 180 14.74 -16.82 30.34
N ILE A 181 15.50 -17.72 29.71
CA ILE A 181 15.03 -18.58 28.60
C ILE A 181 13.71 -19.29 28.93
N SER A 182 13.56 -19.84 30.14
CA SER A 182 12.34 -20.56 30.50
C SER A 182 11.11 -19.65 30.57
N VAL A 183 11.25 -18.43 31.08
CA VAL A 183 10.18 -17.43 31.15
C VAL A 183 9.87 -16.88 29.75
N ALA A 184 10.90 -16.59 28.95
CA ALA A 184 10.73 -16.14 27.56
C ALA A 184 9.97 -17.18 26.72
N ASN A 185 10.29 -18.45 26.86
CA ASN A 185 9.59 -19.54 26.16
C ASN A 185 8.14 -19.69 26.61
N ASP A 186 7.86 -19.57 27.91
CA ASP A 186 6.48 -19.60 28.41
C ASP A 186 5.66 -18.44 27.82
N LEU A 187 6.21 -17.22 27.79
CA LEU A 187 5.58 -16.05 27.16
C LEU A 187 5.36 -16.23 25.65
N LYS A 188 6.37 -16.73 24.91
CA LYS A 188 6.24 -17.04 23.48
C LYS A 188 5.14 -18.06 23.20
N SER A 189 4.94 -19.01 24.10
CA SER A 189 3.86 -20.01 24.00
C SER A 189 2.48 -19.50 24.42
N GLY A 190 2.36 -18.22 24.76
CA GLY A 190 1.10 -17.61 25.22
C GLY A 190 0.67 -18.05 26.62
N LYS A 191 1.57 -18.68 27.40
CA LYS A 191 1.28 -19.06 28.77
C LYS A 191 1.44 -17.86 29.70
N GLN A 192 0.58 -17.81 30.71
CA GLN A 192 0.73 -16.86 31.80
C GLN A 192 1.91 -17.27 32.69
N VAL A 193 2.79 -16.32 33.01
CA VAL A 193 3.92 -16.55 33.92
C VAL A 193 3.41 -16.46 35.35
N GLU A 194 3.19 -17.61 35.96
CA GLU A 194 2.74 -17.71 37.35
C GLU A 194 3.88 -17.43 38.34
N ALA A 195 3.53 -16.83 39.47
CA ALA A 195 4.48 -16.62 40.56
C ALA A 195 4.94 -17.98 41.14
N ARG A 196 6.25 -18.20 41.21
CA ARG A 196 6.85 -19.44 41.72
C ARG A 196 7.52 -19.19 43.07
N SER A 197 7.33 -20.12 44.00
CA SER A 197 8.08 -20.15 45.26
C SER A 197 9.26 -21.11 45.12
N PHE A 198 10.45 -20.65 45.45
CA PHE A 198 11.67 -21.45 45.46
C PHE A 198 12.09 -21.73 46.90
N LYS A 199 12.47 -22.97 47.20
CA LYS A 199 12.93 -23.35 48.55
C LYS A 199 14.34 -22.84 48.83
N ASP A 200 15.19 -22.93 47.81
CA ASP A 200 16.61 -22.62 47.89
C ASP A 200 16.98 -21.66 46.76
N ALA A 201 17.49 -20.48 47.11
CA ALA A 201 18.02 -19.49 46.18
C ALA A 201 19.14 -18.70 46.87
N THR A 202 20.11 -18.21 46.10
CA THR A 202 21.16 -17.31 46.61
C THR A 202 21.19 -16.06 45.76
N ILE A 203 21.20 -14.90 46.42
CA ILE A 203 21.23 -13.59 45.80
C ILE A 203 22.54 -12.90 46.18
N LEU A 204 23.21 -12.28 45.22
CA LEU A 204 24.36 -11.41 45.46
C LEU A 204 24.01 -9.99 45.04
N TYR A 205 24.31 -9.06 45.93
CA TYR A 205 24.29 -7.63 45.69
C TYR A 205 25.73 -7.12 45.67
N SER A 206 26.10 -6.42 44.61
CA SER A 206 27.40 -5.76 44.48
C SER A 206 27.18 -4.29 44.22
N ASP A 207 27.74 -3.43 45.06
CA ASP A 207 27.64 -1.98 44.93
C ASP A 207 28.99 -1.36 44.54
N ILE A 208 28.97 -0.21 43.86
CA ILE A 208 30.17 0.51 43.43
C ILE A 208 30.55 1.51 44.52
N VAL A 209 31.67 1.23 45.21
CA VAL A 209 32.17 2.11 46.28
C VAL A 209 32.46 3.50 45.73
N GLY A 210 31.83 4.52 46.32
CA GLY A 210 32.08 5.93 46.01
C GLY A 210 31.41 6.44 44.73
N PHE A 211 30.50 5.67 44.13
CA PHE A 211 29.82 6.05 42.90
C PHE A 211 28.98 7.34 43.03
N THR A 212 28.33 7.59 44.17
CA THR A 212 27.57 8.84 44.38
C THR A 212 28.46 10.08 44.21
N SER A 213 29.69 10.04 44.74
CA SER A 213 30.64 11.15 44.57
C SER A 213 31.13 11.24 43.12
N LEU A 214 31.48 10.11 42.52
CA LEU A 214 31.97 10.06 41.14
C LEU A 214 30.92 10.57 40.13
N SER A 215 29.67 10.17 40.31
CA SER A 215 28.55 10.59 39.46
C SER A 215 28.18 12.06 39.63
N SER A 216 28.42 12.65 40.81
CA SER A 216 28.18 14.08 41.06
C SER A 216 29.16 15.00 40.31
N GLU A 217 30.36 14.50 39.99
CA GLU A 217 31.40 15.24 39.27
C GLU A 217 31.47 14.90 37.77
N SER A 218 30.68 13.92 37.32
CA SER A 218 30.71 13.40 35.94
C SER A 218 29.49 13.87 35.14
N THR A 219 29.65 13.94 33.81
CA THR A 219 28.48 14.17 32.94
C THR A 219 27.60 12.91 32.88
N PRO A 220 26.29 13.04 32.62
CA PRO A 220 25.40 11.89 32.49
C PRO A 220 25.89 10.84 31.49
N MET A 221 26.49 11.27 30.38
CA MET A 221 27.01 10.38 29.34
C MET A 221 28.24 9.58 29.83
N GLU A 222 29.10 10.19 30.64
CA GLU A 222 30.27 9.51 31.23
C GLU A 222 29.83 8.48 32.26
N VAL A 223 28.84 8.80 33.10
CA VAL A 223 28.26 7.87 34.08
C VAL A 223 27.66 6.64 33.38
N VAL A 224 26.88 6.86 32.32
CA VAL A 224 26.27 5.76 31.54
C VAL A 224 27.36 4.87 30.93
N ARG A 225 28.41 5.45 30.34
CA ARG A 225 29.53 4.69 29.77
C ARG A 225 30.28 3.88 30.82
N LEU A 226 30.53 4.46 31.99
CA LEU A 226 31.18 3.77 33.10
C LEU A 226 30.36 2.56 33.58
N LEU A 227 29.08 2.77 33.89
CA LEU A 227 28.18 1.72 34.32
C LEU A 227 28.07 0.62 33.26
N SER A 228 27.93 1.00 32.00
CA SER A 228 27.85 0.05 30.88
C SER A 228 29.12 -0.81 30.78
N GLY A 229 30.30 -0.22 30.94
CA GLY A 229 31.56 -0.96 30.92
C GLY A 229 31.70 -1.94 32.09
N ILE A 230 31.36 -1.51 33.31
CA ILE A 230 31.39 -2.36 34.51
C ILE A 230 30.38 -3.50 34.39
N PHE A 231 29.14 -3.21 34.02
CA PHE A 231 28.09 -4.20 33.87
C PHE A 231 28.39 -5.20 32.75
N GLN A 232 28.99 -4.77 31.63
CA GLN A 232 29.44 -5.71 30.60
C GLN A 232 30.57 -6.64 31.08
N ALA A 233 31.49 -6.13 31.90
CA ALA A 233 32.55 -6.97 32.50
C ALA A 233 31.94 -8.02 33.43
N PHE A 234 30.98 -7.60 34.26
CA PHE A 234 30.17 -8.47 35.09
C PHE A 234 29.42 -9.52 34.27
N ASP A 235 28.62 -9.11 33.27
CA ASP A 235 27.82 -10.02 32.42
C ASP A 235 28.69 -11.13 31.80
N ARG A 236 29.95 -10.84 31.43
CA ARG A 236 30.90 -11.84 30.90
C ARG A 236 31.30 -12.89 31.94
N ILE A 237 31.47 -12.50 33.20
CA ILE A 237 31.75 -13.42 34.32
C ILE A 237 30.51 -14.30 34.58
N PHE A 238 29.32 -13.69 34.53
CA PHE A 238 28.04 -14.35 34.81
C PHE A 238 27.60 -15.36 33.77
N SER A 239 27.79 -15.06 32.48
CA SER A 239 27.38 -15.95 31.37
C SER A 239 27.95 -17.37 31.43
N ARG A 240 29.01 -17.59 32.23
CA ARG A 240 29.66 -18.90 32.42
C ARG A 240 29.07 -19.73 33.56
N GLN A 241 28.24 -19.13 34.41
CA GLN A 241 27.64 -19.76 35.58
C GLN A 241 26.12 -19.75 35.45
N ASP A 242 25.44 -20.72 36.06
CA ASP A 242 23.97 -20.83 36.11
C ASP A 242 23.38 -19.77 37.06
N ALA A 243 23.60 -18.49 36.74
CA ALA A 243 23.18 -17.32 37.50
C ALA A 243 22.40 -16.36 36.60
N TYR A 244 21.25 -15.91 37.08
CA TYR A 244 20.36 -14.99 36.40
C TYR A 244 20.58 -13.56 36.92
N LYS A 245 20.73 -12.62 35.99
CA LYS A 245 20.75 -11.17 36.28
C LYS A 245 19.32 -10.73 36.53
N VAL A 246 19.06 -10.20 37.73
CA VAL A 246 17.70 -9.81 38.12
C VAL A 246 17.42 -8.41 37.63
N GLU A 247 18.07 -7.41 38.23
CA GLU A 247 17.94 -6.00 37.86
C GLU A 247 19.20 -5.22 38.28
N THR A 248 19.36 -4.00 37.76
CA THR A 248 20.33 -3.02 38.26
C THR A 248 19.58 -1.91 39.00
N ILE A 249 19.96 -1.62 40.23
CA ILE A 249 19.35 -0.56 41.04
C ILE A 249 20.39 0.54 41.23
N GLY A 250 20.38 1.53 40.33
CA GLY A 250 21.40 2.57 40.30
C GLY A 250 22.78 2.00 39.98
N ASP A 251 23.69 2.11 40.93
CA ASP A 251 25.06 1.57 40.95
C ASP A 251 25.18 0.13 41.46
N ALA A 252 24.10 -0.40 42.04
CA ALA A 252 24.08 -1.77 42.53
C ALA A 252 23.72 -2.78 41.42
N TYR A 253 24.50 -3.84 41.34
CA TYR A 253 24.31 -4.99 40.45
C TYR A 253 23.78 -6.19 41.25
N MET A 254 22.61 -6.73 40.83
CA MET A 254 21.94 -7.84 41.49
C MET A 254 21.88 -9.09 40.61
N ILE A 255 22.30 -10.21 41.18
CA ILE A 255 22.16 -11.54 40.57
C ILE A 255 21.48 -12.51 41.52
N ALA A 256 20.88 -13.53 40.94
CA ALA A 256 20.33 -14.65 41.68
C ALA A 256 20.73 -15.98 41.03
N SER A 257 20.99 -16.99 41.84
CA SER A 257 21.15 -18.38 41.41
C SER A 257 20.17 -19.28 42.15
N GLY A 258 19.74 -20.36 41.52
CA GLY A 258 18.61 -21.19 41.97
C GLY A 258 17.24 -20.67 41.51
N VAL A 259 17.22 -19.60 40.72
CA VAL A 259 16.02 -19.05 40.06
C VAL A 259 16.37 -18.60 38.63
N PRO A 260 15.44 -18.71 37.66
CA PRO A 260 14.12 -19.34 37.76
C PRO A 260 14.18 -20.87 37.76
N GLU A 261 15.35 -21.46 37.49
CA GLU A 261 15.57 -22.91 37.54
C GLU A 261 16.22 -23.30 38.87
N SER A 262 15.62 -24.27 39.56
CA SER A 262 16.13 -24.74 40.85
C SER A 262 17.48 -25.44 40.64
N SER A 263 18.52 -24.93 41.29
CA SER A 263 19.87 -25.50 41.25
C SER A 263 20.36 -25.83 42.65
N LYS A 264 20.93 -27.02 42.86
CA LYS A 264 21.57 -27.40 44.14
C LYS A 264 22.90 -26.69 44.38
N ASN A 265 23.50 -26.14 43.32
CA ASN A 265 24.80 -25.49 43.36
C ASN A 265 24.67 -23.96 43.50
N HIS A 266 23.47 -23.45 43.79
CA HIS A 266 23.17 -22.02 43.86
C HIS A 266 24.17 -21.22 44.73
N VAL A 267 24.54 -21.75 45.90
CA VAL A 267 25.56 -21.14 46.79
C VAL A 267 26.94 -21.15 46.14
N SER A 268 27.35 -22.27 45.56
CA SER A 268 28.67 -22.44 44.94
C SER A 268 28.84 -21.52 43.73
N ASN A 269 27.80 -21.40 42.89
CA ASN A 269 27.80 -20.54 41.72
C ASN A 269 28.01 -19.08 42.12
N VAL A 270 27.23 -18.59 43.09
CA VAL A 270 27.35 -17.20 43.56
C VAL A 270 28.71 -16.96 44.25
N ALA A 271 29.19 -17.91 45.04
CA ALA A 271 30.49 -17.80 45.70
C ALA A 271 31.65 -17.74 44.68
N HIS A 272 31.61 -18.54 43.61
CA HIS A 272 32.60 -18.50 42.54
C HIS A 272 32.60 -17.14 41.83
N VAL A 273 31.42 -16.60 41.53
CA VAL A 273 31.36 -15.26 40.94
C VAL A 273 31.92 -14.21 41.90
N ALA A 274 31.51 -14.23 43.17
CA ALA A 274 32.00 -13.26 44.15
C ALA A 274 33.54 -13.28 44.28
N LEU A 275 34.17 -14.45 44.13
CA LEU A 275 35.62 -14.59 44.08
C LEU A 275 36.23 -14.05 42.78
N GLN A 276 35.63 -14.33 41.62
CA GLN A 276 36.12 -13.83 40.33
C GLN A 276 35.98 -12.31 40.18
N ASN A 277 34.96 -11.71 40.80
CA ASN A 277 34.77 -10.26 40.83
C ASN A 277 35.80 -9.52 41.69
N LYS A 278 36.59 -10.23 42.50
CA LYS A 278 37.59 -9.64 43.40
C LYS A 278 38.95 -9.42 42.73
N GLU A 279 39.20 -10.08 41.60
CA GLU A 279 40.43 -9.96 40.78
C GLU A 279 40.28 -8.88 39.70
#